data_AF-A0A6N7W9Z1-F1
#
_entry.id   AF-A0A6N7W9Z1-F1
#
_cell.length_a   1.000
_cell.length_b   1.000
_cell.length_c   1.000
_cell.angle_alpha   90.00
_cell.angle_beta   90.00
_cell.angle_gamma   90.00
#
_symmetry.space_group_name_H-M   'P 1'
#
loop_
_entity.id
_entity.type
_entity.pdbx_description
1 polymer ?
#
loop_
_entity_poly.entity_id
_entity_poly.type
_entity_poly.pdbx_seq_one_letter_code
_entity_poly.pdbx_strand_id
1 'polypeptide(L)'
;MAASLGFAPGQVVQEFYYDDDVDEGFRRGVVTDTGNELADLDYGDVVDGVLIWWRADDAEEEDLADVLVDALGSLDDDGGVIWVLTPKAGRPGTVPPSDVEEAAKTCGMQCTSTASAGADWSGIRLVSRGRAR
;
A
#
# COMPACT_ATOMS: atom_id res chain seq x y z
N MET A 1 -16.23 9.36 -6.61
CA MET A 1 -15.61 9.74 -5.32
C MET A 1 -14.55 8.70 -5.03
N ALA A 2 -13.29 9.11 -4.91
CA ALA A 2 -12.22 8.22 -4.47
C ALA A 2 -12.58 7.74 -3.05
N ALA A 3 -12.38 6.45 -2.77
CA ALA A 3 -12.59 5.94 -1.43
C ALA A 3 -11.54 6.58 -0.50
N SER A 4 -11.99 7.23 0.57
CA SER A 4 -11.12 7.75 1.61
C SER A 4 -10.36 6.58 2.25
N LEU A 5 -9.04 6.54 2.08
CA LEU A 5 -8.17 5.44 2.52
C LEU A 5 -7.92 5.44 4.03
N GLY A 6 -8.45 6.44 4.73
CA GLY A 6 -8.26 6.65 6.16
C GLY A 6 -6.99 7.42 6.51
N PHE A 7 -6.32 8.03 5.52
CA PHE A 7 -5.24 8.98 5.76
C PHE A 7 -5.79 10.31 6.28
N ALA A 8 -5.01 10.95 7.15
CA ALA A 8 -5.34 12.22 7.78
C ALA A 8 -4.34 13.32 7.36
N PRO A 9 -4.75 14.60 7.39
CA PRO A 9 -3.85 15.71 7.14
C PRO A 9 -2.63 15.69 8.06
N GLY A 10 -1.44 15.94 7.50
CA GLY A 10 -0.16 15.94 8.19
C GLY A 10 0.57 14.59 8.15
N GLN A 11 -0.08 13.50 7.74
CA GLN A 11 0.56 12.18 7.65
C GLN A 11 1.52 12.09 6.46
N VAL A 12 2.64 11.41 6.65
CA VAL A 12 3.59 11.07 5.59
C VAL A 12 3.27 9.66 5.09
N VAL A 13 3.11 9.51 3.78
CA VAL A 13 2.80 8.24 3.13
C VAL A 13 3.91 7.88 2.16
N GLN A 14 4.55 6.73 2.35
CA GLN A 14 5.58 6.22 1.45
C GLN A 14 4.96 5.37 0.34
N GLU A 15 5.53 5.46 -0.86
CA GLU A 15 5.09 4.74 -2.05
C GLU A 15 6.15 3.76 -2.54
N PHE A 16 5.70 2.53 -2.80
CA PHE A 16 6.51 1.41 -3.28
C PHE A 16 5.99 0.96 -4.65
N TYR A 17 6.91 0.53 -5.53
CA TYR A 17 6.60 -0.02 -6.87
C TYR A 17 5.82 0.94 -7.79
N TYR A 18 6.04 2.24 -7.62
CA TYR A 18 5.55 3.24 -8.56
C TYR A 18 6.08 2.97 -9.98
N ASP A 19 5.19 3.00 -10.96
CA ASP A 19 5.50 2.87 -12.39
C ASP A 19 4.49 3.69 -13.22
N ASP A 20 4.65 3.75 -14.54
CA ASP A 20 3.88 4.60 -15.45
C ASP A 20 2.38 4.24 -15.55
N ASP A 21 1.95 3.09 -15.05
CA ASP A 21 0.57 2.57 -15.11
C ASP A 21 -0.26 2.82 -13.84
N VAL A 22 0.32 3.49 -12.84
CA VAL A 22 -0.40 3.85 -11.61
C VAL A 22 -1.47 4.91 -11.86
N ASP A 23 -2.47 4.97 -10.98
CA ASP A 23 -3.53 5.98 -11.10
C ASP A 23 -3.09 7.33 -10.47
N GLU A 24 -2.62 8.24 -11.33
CA GLU A 24 -2.25 9.61 -10.96
C GLU A 24 -3.41 10.43 -10.35
N GLY A 25 -4.65 10.09 -10.69
CA GLY A 25 -5.83 10.70 -10.07
C GLY A 25 -5.96 10.29 -8.60
N PHE A 26 -5.72 9.02 -8.32
CA PHE A 26 -5.71 8.47 -6.98
C PHE A 26 -4.54 9.00 -6.15
N ARG A 27 -3.31 9.01 -6.67
CA ARG A 27 -2.13 9.56 -5.98
C ARG A 27 -2.35 11.01 -5.54
N ARG A 28 -2.84 11.86 -6.44
CA ARG A 28 -3.19 13.25 -6.12
C ARG A 28 -4.29 13.36 -5.07
N GLY A 29 -5.23 12.42 -5.03
CA GLY A 29 -6.23 12.33 -3.97
C GLY A 29 -5.57 12.12 -2.60
N VAL A 30 -4.62 11.18 -2.51
CA VAL A 30 -3.86 10.93 -1.28
C VAL A 30 -3.08 12.17 -0.86
N VAL A 31 -2.33 12.79 -1.77
CA VAL A 31 -1.58 14.03 -1.49
C VAL A 31 -2.51 15.16 -1.01
N THR A 32 -3.73 15.23 -1.54
CA THR A 32 -4.72 16.22 -1.10
C THR A 32 -5.23 15.92 0.30
N ASP A 33 -5.47 14.65 0.62
CA ASP A 33 -5.99 14.20 1.92
C ASP A 33 -4.93 14.34 3.03
N THR A 34 -3.67 14.02 2.73
CA THR A 34 -2.54 14.15 3.67
C THR A 34 -1.99 15.58 3.73
N GLY A 35 -2.10 16.35 2.64
CA GLY A 35 -1.45 17.65 2.50
C GLY A 35 0.07 17.56 2.31
N ASN A 36 0.61 16.35 2.10
CA ASN A 36 2.04 16.07 1.88
C ASN A 36 2.23 15.32 0.56
N GLU A 37 3.36 15.52 -0.10
CA GLU A 37 3.75 14.68 -1.24
C GLU A 37 4.01 13.23 -0.78
N LEU A 38 3.80 12.28 -1.70
CA LEU A 38 4.12 10.88 -1.43
C LEU A 38 5.64 10.72 -1.36
N ALA A 39 6.11 10.08 -0.29
CA ALA A 39 7.52 9.79 -0.09
C ALA A 39 7.94 8.61 -0.97
N ASP A 40 9.15 8.67 -1.53
CA ASP A 40 9.75 7.58 -2.30
C ASP A 40 10.46 6.57 -1.39
N LEU A 41 11.04 5.52 -1.97
CA LEU A 41 11.79 4.48 -1.25
C LEU A 41 13.02 5.01 -0.52
N ASP A 42 13.59 6.14 -0.98
CA ASP A 42 14.78 6.75 -0.42
C ASP A 42 14.47 7.71 0.75
N TYR A 43 13.20 7.76 1.18
CA TYR A 43 12.78 8.58 2.31
C TYR A 43 13.49 8.15 3.61
N GLY A 44 14.25 9.08 4.18
CA GLY A 44 15.18 8.81 5.28
C GLY A 44 14.60 8.92 6.68
N ASP A 45 13.28 8.93 6.84
CA ASP A 45 12.60 9.03 8.14
C ASP A 45 11.39 8.07 8.20
N VAL A 46 10.77 7.95 9.36
CA VAL A 46 9.58 7.12 9.55
C VAL A 46 8.34 7.73 8.87
N VAL A 47 7.42 6.88 8.44
CA VAL A 47 6.16 7.28 7.80
C VAL A 47 4.93 6.77 8.56
N ASP A 48 3.81 7.45 8.37
CA ASP A 48 2.53 7.10 9.01
C ASP A 48 1.74 6.03 8.22
N GLY A 49 2.09 5.83 6.96
CA GLY A 49 1.42 4.88 6.09
C GLY A 49 2.22 4.53 4.86
N VAL A 50 1.84 3.43 4.21
CA VAL A 50 2.50 2.93 3.01
C VAL A 50 1.47 2.59 1.93
N LEU A 51 1.80 2.92 0.68
CA LEU A 51 1.11 2.52 -0.53
C LEU A 51 2.04 1.63 -1.36
N ILE A 52 1.56 0.45 -1.74
CA ILE A 52 2.32 -0.52 -2.53
C ILE A 52 1.53 -0.79 -3.82
N TRP A 53 2.11 -0.51 -4.98
CA TRP A 53 1.53 -0.88 -6.27
C TRP A 53 2.05 -2.25 -6.70
N TRP A 54 1.23 -3.28 -6.61
CA TRP A 54 1.66 -4.66 -6.80
C TRP A 54 1.00 -5.32 -8.01
N ARG A 55 1.82 -5.77 -8.97
CA ARG A 55 1.39 -6.48 -10.18
C ARG A 55 1.82 -7.94 -10.10
N ALA A 56 1.16 -8.78 -10.88
CA ALA A 56 1.55 -10.18 -11.00
C ALA A 56 2.97 -10.34 -11.56
N ASP A 57 3.39 -9.44 -12.45
CA ASP A 57 4.75 -9.44 -13.00
C ASP A 57 5.80 -9.04 -11.94
N ASP A 58 5.46 -8.15 -11.01
CA ASP A 58 6.36 -7.78 -9.89
C ASP A 58 6.66 -8.98 -8.98
N ALA A 59 5.71 -9.91 -8.85
CA ALA A 59 5.85 -11.15 -8.09
C ALA A 59 6.83 -12.16 -8.71
N GLU A 60 7.27 -11.94 -9.95
CA GLU A 60 8.33 -12.74 -10.59
C GLU A 60 9.73 -12.28 -10.15
N GLU A 61 9.88 -11.01 -9.74
CA GLU A 61 11.15 -10.41 -9.34
C GLU A 61 11.34 -10.42 -7.81
N GLU A 62 10.28 -10.19 -7.03
CA GLU A 62 10.32 -10.15 -5.56
C GLU A 62 9.04 -10.73 -4.93
N ASP A 63 9.12 -11.23 -3.68
CA ASP A 63 7.93 -11.69 -2.95
C ASP A 63 7.25 -10.51 -2.24
N LEU A 64 5.92 -10.40 -2.37
CA LEU A 64 5.13 -9.39 -1.67
C LEU A 64 5.37 -9.45 -0.15
N ALA A 65 5.61 -10.64 0.41
CA ALA A 65 5.91 -10.75 1.84
C ALA A 65 7.18 -9.98 2.25
N ASP A 66 8.22 -9.98 1.42
CA ASP A 66 9.46 -9.26 1.69
C ASP A 66 9.25 -7.74 1.59
N VAL A 67 8.54 -7.29 0.55
CA VAL A 67 8.13 -5.87 0.41
C VAL A 67 7.31 -5.40 1.61
N LEU A 68 6.42 -6.27 2.12
CA LEU A 68 5.62 -5.99 3.29
C LEU A 68 6.46 -5.91 4.57
N VAL A 69 7.56 -6.65 4.69
CA VAL A 69 8.52 -6.50 5.80
C VAL A 69 9.26 -5.17 5.71
N ASP A 70 9.70 -4.77 4.52
CA ASP A 70 10.36 -3.47 4.32
C ASP A 70 9.42 -2.31 4.59
N ALA A 71 8.19 -2.36 4.08
CA ALA A 71 7.13 -1.39 4.35
C ALA A 71 6.82 -1.28 5.86
N LEU A 72 6.80 -2.40 6.59
CA LEU A 72 6.66 -2.40 8.04
C LEU A 72 7.85 -1.72 8.75
N GLY A 73 9.05 -1.86 8.21
CA GLY A 73 10.26 -1.23 8.74
C GLY A 73 10.27 0.28 8.60
N SER A 74 9.61 0.83 7.59
CA SER A 74 9.47 2.28 7.39
C SER A 74 8.40 2.94 8.28
N LEU A 75 7.45 2.16 8.80
CA LEU A 75 6.38 2.72 9.64
C LEU A 75 6.90 3.12 11.03
N ASP A 76 6.31 4.18 11.59
CA ASP A 76 6.58 4.58 12.97
C ASP A 76 6.12 3.50 13.99
N ASP A 77 6.66 3.55 15.21
CA ASP A 77 6.43 2.61 16.31
C ASP A 77 4.95 2.50 16.74
N ASP A 78 4.16 3.56 16.51
CA ASP A 78 2.71 3.57 16.76
C ASP A 78 1.93 2.73 15.73
N GLY A 79 2.62 2.24 14.70
CA GLY A 79 2.07 1.49 13.58
C GLY A 79 1.38 2.40 12.57
N GLY A 80 1.09 1.84 11.41
CA GLY A 80 0.43 2.56 10.32
C GLY A 80 -0.47 1.68 9.49
N VAL A 81 -1.06 2.28 8.48
CA VAL A 81 -1.86 1.56 7.49
C VAL A 81 -1.00 1.28 6.25
N ILE A 82 -1.02 0.03 5.81
CA ILE A 82 -0.44 -0.35 4.52
C ILE A 82 -1.58 -0.64 3.56
N TRP A 83 -1.52 -0.06 2.37
CA TRP A 83 -2.45 -0.32 1.29
C TRP A 83 -1.71 -1.02 0.15
N VAL A 84 -2.07 -2.28 -0.10
CA VAL A 84 -1.59 -3.00 -1.29
C VAL A 84 -2.61 -2.82 -2.40
N LEU A 85 -2.18 -2.19 -3.48
CA LEU A 85 -2.99 -1.90 -4.65
C LEU A 85 -2.66 -2.93 -5.72
N THR A 86 -3.66 -3.60 -6.26
CA THR A 86 -3.50 -4.57 -7.35
C THR A 86 -4.40 -4.21 -8.53
N PRO A 87 -4.00 -4.52 -9.78
CA PRO A 87 -4.87 -4.33 -10.92
C PRO A 87 -6.18 -5.09 -10.75
N LYS A 88 -7.29 -4.45 -11.11
CA LYS A 88 -8.62 -5.05 -11.01
C LYS A 88 -8.74 -6.28 -11.91
N ALA A 89 -9.58 -7.22 -11.48
CA ALA A 89 -9.86 -8.45 -12.21
C ALA A 89 -10.12 -8.21 -13.71
N GLY A 90 -9.41 -8.95 -14.55
CA GLY A 90 -9.48 -8.84 -16.01
C GLY A 90 -8.49 -7.84 -16.62
N ARG A 91 -7.65 -7.19 -15.82
CA ARG A 91 -6.52 -6.37 -16.30
C ARG A 91 -5.21 -7.18 -16.31
N PRO A 92 -4.25 -6.84 -17.19
CA PRO A 92 -2.88 -7.32 -17.08
C PRO A 92 -2.31 -7.04 -15.68
N GLY A 93 -1.45 -7.93 -15.19
CA GLY A 93 -0.87 -7.79 -13.85
C GLY A 93 -1.85 -8.02 -12.68
N THR A 94 -3.08 -8.52 -12.92
CA THR A 94 -4.04 -8.81 -11.82
C THR A 94 -3.44 -9.81 -10.85
N VAL A 95 -3.43 -9.46 -9.56
CA VAL A 95 -3.04 -10.36 -8.47
C VAL A 95 -4.28 -10.84 -7.72
N PRO A 96 -4.43 -12.16 -7.45
CA PRO A 96 -5.50 -12.68 -6.62
C PRO A 96 -5.47 -12.07 -5.21
N PRO A 97 -6.61 -11.67 -4.64
CA PRO A 97 -6.66 -11.20 -3.25
C PRO A 97 -6.10 -12.21 -2.25
N SER A 98 -6.23 -13.51 -2.52
CA SER A 98 -5.66 -14.59 -1.70
C SER A 98 -4.16 -14.47 -1.55
N ASP A 99 -3.45 -14.04 -2.58
CA ASP A 99 -1.98 -13.99 -2.57
C ASP A 99 -1.52 -12.85 -1.66
N VAL A 100 -2.24 -11.71 -1.69
CA VAL A 100 -2.06 -10.60 -0.74
C VAL A 100 -2.40 -11.04 0.69
N GLU A 101 -3.46 -11.82 0.88
CA GLU A 101 -3.84 -12.34 2.21
C GLU A 101 -2.78 -13.30 2.78
N GLU A 102 -2.19 -14.17 1.95
CA GLU A 102 -1.12 -15.07 2.37
C GLU A 102 0.16 -14.32 2.71
N ALA A 103 0.57 -13.34 1.88
CA ALA A 103 1.71 -12.47 2.18
C ALA A 103 1.49 -11.71 3.50
N ALA A 104 0.31 -11.10 3.68
CA ALA A 104 -0.04 -10.41 4.92
C ALA A 104 0.04 -11.33 6.14
N LYS A 105 -0.44 -12.58 6.05
CA LYS A 105 -0.34 -13.57 7.14
C LYS A 105 1.11 -13.90 7.48
N THR A 106 1.96 -14.08 6.47
CA THR A 106 3.40 -14.35 6.66
C THR A 106 4.07 -13.23 7.46
N CYS A 107 3.69 -11.98 7.20
CA CYS A 107 4.19 -10.81 7.92
C CYS A 107 3.46 -10.51 9.25
N GLY A 108 2.54 -11.37 9.68
CA GLY A 108 1.76 -11.16 10.92
C GLY A 108 0.72 -10.03 10.85
N MET A 109 0.34 -9.63 9.63
CA MET A 109 -0.65 -8.59 9.36
C MET A 109 -2.05 -9.17 9.13
N GLN A 110 -3.05 -8.28 9.15
CA GLN A 110 -4.43 -8.62 8.85
C GLN A 110 -5.00 -7.72 7.76
N CYS A 111 -5.63 -8.34 6.77
CA CYS A 111 -6.49 -7.64 5.81
C CYS A 111 -7.76 -7.16 6.53
N THR A 112 -8.09 -5.87 6.44
CA THR A 112 -9.19 -5.25 7.19
C THR A 112 -10.31 -4.71 6.33
N SER A 113 -9.98 -4.17 5.16
CA SER A 113 -10.96 -3.61 4.24
C SER A 113 -10.41 -3.58 2.82
N THR A 114 -11.29 -3.35 1.86
CA THR A 114 -10.94 -3.14 0.46
C THR A 114 -11.52 -1.82 -0.04
N ALA A 115 -10.85 -1.21 -1.01
CA ALA A 115 -11.27 0.07 -1.59
C ALA A 115 -10.93 0.11 -3.09
N SER A 116 -11.65 0.91 -3.87
CA SER A 116 -11.26 1.17 -5.26
C SER A 116 -10.21 2.28 -5.28
N ALA A 117 -9.06 2.01 -5.90
CA ALA A 117 -8.00 2.98 -6.14
C ALA A 117 -8.09 3.51 -7.58
N GLY A 118 -9.15 4.26 -7.86
CA GLY A 118 -9.41 4.75 -9.22
C GLY A 118 -10.03 3.71 -10.16
N ALA A 119 -9.79 3.88 -11.46
CA ALA A 119 -10.50 3.10 -12.49
C ALA A 119 -10.00 1.66 -12.57
N ASP A 120 -8.68 1.48 -12.45
CA ASP A 120 -7.99 0.26 -12.87
C ASP A 120 -7.43 -0.54 -11.70
N TRP A 121 -7.35 0.06 -10.51
CA TRP A 121 -6.74 -0.53 -9.33
C TRP A 121 -7.72 -0.76 -8.19
N SER A 122 -7.50 -1.83 -7.44
CA SER A 122 -8.20 -2.17 -6.20
C SER A 122 -7.19 -2.20 -5.06
N GLY A 123 -7.53 -1.63 -3.92
CA GLY A 123 -6.71 -1.65 -2.72
C GLY A 123 -7.21 -2.64 -1.69
N ILE A 124 -6.28 -3.30 -0.99
CA ILE A 124 -6.50 -4.10 0.20
C ILE A 124 -5.75 -3.42 1.35
N ARG A 125 -6.49 -3.11 2.41
CA ARG A 125 -5.96 -2.47 3.62
C ARG A 125 -5.40 -3.51 4.57
N LEU A 126 -4.11 -3.42 4.84
CA LEU A 126 -3.42 -4.22 5.82
C LEU A 126 -3.15 -3.39 7.07
N VAL A 127 -3.33 -4.02 8.23
CA VAL A 127 -2.88 -3.47 9.50
C VAL A 127 -1.95 -4.46 10.17
N SER A 128 -0.83 -3.97 10.68
CA SER A 128 -0.03 -4.75 11.59
C SER A 128 -0.73 -4.76 12.95
N ARG A 129 -0.71 -5.90 13.63
CA ARG A 129 -0.95 -5.88 15.08
C ARG A 129 0.30 -5.23 15.64
N GLY A 130 0.20 -3.97 16.04
CA GLY A 130 1.32 -3.17 16.54
C GLY A 130 2.20 -4.02 17.45
N ARG A 131 3.52 -3.92 17.26
CA ARG A 131 4.51 -4.73 17.97
C ARG A 131 4.19 -4.63 19.46
N ALA A 132 3.64 -5.71 20.03
CA ALA A 132 3.39 -5.76 21.46
C ALA A 132 4.74 -5.54 22.14
N ARG A 133 4.93 -4.36 22.72
CA ARG A 133 6.13 -4.03 23.48
C ARG A 133 6.23 -4.93 24.72
#